data_AF-G5J4Q0-F1
#
_entry.id   AF-G5J4Q0-F1
#
_cell.length_a   1.000
_cell.length_b   1.000
_cell.length_c   1.000
_cell.angle_alpha   90.00
_cell.angle_beta   90.00
_cell.angle_gamma   90.00
#
_symmetry.space_group_name_H-M   'P 1'
#
loop_
_entity.id
_entity.type
_entity.pdbx_description
1 polymer ?
#
loop_
_entity_poly.entity_id
_entity_poly.type
_entity_poly.pdbx_seq_one_letter_code
_entity_poly.pdbx_strand_id
1 'polypeptide(L)'
;MSQSVVVPDELGEIIEAVIEFYQVKVRTDEGGIIELRILTEEAEEKRQKKLKQLAKRAIEEDNYAEKKKRWVMYFELDELFDNMAYAYALTCHKAQGSSIDNVFLLVSDMYYCQDKQKIIYTGLTRAKKCCYVG
;
A
#
# COMPACT_ATOMS: atom_id res chain seq x y z
N MET A 1 -13.00 13.95 1.85
CA MET A 1 -12.69 15.11 0.99
C MET A 1 -11.43 14.76 0.22
N SER A 2 -11.42 14.90 -1.11
CA SER A 2 -10.21 14.81 -1.90
C SER A 2 -9.33 16.03 -1.61
N GLN A 3 -8.03 15.81 -1.48
CA GLN A 3 -7.02 16.83 -1.29
C GLN A 3 -5.95 16.69 -2.36
N SER A 4 -5.16 17.75 -2.56
CA SER A 4 -4.07 17.78 -3.53
C SER A 4 -2.77 18.22 -2.89
N VAL A 5 -1.67 17.52 -3.20
CA VAL A 5 -0.31 17.99 -2.85
C VAL A 5 0.39 18.47 -4.11
N VAL A 6 1.03 19.64 -4.01
CA VAL A 6 1.98 20.14 -5.00
C VAL A 6 3.36 19.62 -4.63
N VAL A 7 3.96 18.84 -5.53
CA VAL A 7 5.33 18.32 -5.35
C VAL A 7 6.30 19.28 -6.04
N PRO A 8 7.20 19.97 -5.30
CA PRO A 8 8.21 20.84 -5.90
C PRO A 8 9.22 20.06 -6.75
N ASP A 9 9.67 20.62 -7.89
CA ASP A 9 10.86 20.14 -8.61
C ASP A 9 12.08 21.00 -8.22
N GLU A 10 13.29 20.42 -8.28
CA GLU A 10 14.57 20.97 -7.75
C GLU A 10 14.98 22.35 -8.28
N LEU A 11 14.31 22.87 -9.32
CA LEU A 11 14.66 24.14 -9.98
C LEU A 11 13.73 25.32 -9.66
N GLY A 12 12.77 25.18 -8.74
CA GLY A 12 11.82 26.27 -8.45
C GLY A 12 10.87 26.58 -9.61
N GLU A 13 10.94 25.83 -10.71
CA GLU A 13 9.82 25.71 -11.65
C GLU A 13 8.80 24.78 -11.03
N ILE A 14 7.68 25.37 -10.60
CA ILE A 14 6.52 24.67 -10.07
C ILE A 14 5.93 23.85 -11.23
N ILE A 15 6.43 22.64 -11.46
CA ILE A 15 5.68 21.64 -12.22
C ILE A 15 4.62 21.11 -11.26
N GLU A 16 3.55 21.89 -11.14
CA GLU A 16 2.39 21.71 -10.28
C GLU A 16 1.62 20.45 -10.69
N ALA A 17 2.22 19.27 -10.52
CA ALA A 17 1.45 18.04 -10.65
C ALA A 17 0.68 17.87 -9.35
N VAL A 18 -0.54 18.37 -9.40
CA VAL A 18 -1.61 18.15 -8.44
C VAL A 18 -1.87 16.65 -8.40
N ILE A 19 -1.36 15.97 -7.37
CA ILE A 19 -1.69 14.58 -7.09
C ILE A 19 -2.88 14.59 -6.16
N GLU A 20 -4.03 14.12 -6.66
CA GLU A 20 -5.25 14.00 -5.86
C GLU A 20 -5.20 12.75 -4.98
N PHE A 21 -5.55 12.90 -3.71
CA PHE A 21 -5.61 11.81 -2.74
C PHE A 21 -6.80 11.98 -1.80
N TYR A 22 -7.24 10.87 -1.21
CA TYR A 22 -8.21 10.86 -0.14
C TYR A 22 -7.51 10.89 1.21
N GLN A 23 -7.91 11.81 2.08
CA GLN A 23 -7.54 11.77 3.50
C GLN A 23 -8.64 11.04 4.27
N VAL A 24 -8.27 9.91 4.88
CA VAL A 24 -9.21 9.04 5.62
C VAL A 24 -8.69 8.82 7.03
N LYS A 25 -9.51 9.13 8.05
CA LYS A 25 -9.20 8.82 9.46
C LYS A 25 -9.68 7.40 9.74
N VAL A 26 -8.75 6.52 10.13
CA VAL A 26 -9.03 5.14 10.48
C VAL A 26 -8.78 4.94 11.97
N ARG A 27 -9.66 4.19 12.63
CA ARG A 27 -9.50 3.80 14.04
C ARG A 27 -8.85 2.41 14.09
N THR A 28 -7.77 2.27 14.84
CA THR A 28 -7.13 0.98 15.09
C THR A 28 -7.86 0.21 16.19
N ASP A 29 -7.61 -1.10 16.27
CA ASP A 29 -8.18 -1.96 17.33
C ASP A 29 -7.76 -1.52 18.74
N GLU A 30 -6.60 -0.85 18.86
CA GLU A 30 -6.09 -0.27 20.10
C GLU A 30 -6.73 1.09 20.44
N GLY A 31 -7.64 1.60 19.59
CA GLY A 31 -8.33 2.87 19.77
C GLY A 31 -7.56 4.10 19.26
N GLY A 32 -6.38 3.90 18.67
CA GLY A 32 -5.62 4.97 18.01
C GLY A 32 -6.30 5.45 16.74
N ILE A 33 -6.12 6.73 16.39
CA ILE A 33 -6.59 7.30 15.13
C ILE A 33 -5.38 7.54 14.24
N ILE A 34 -5.38 6.93 13.05
CA ILE A 34 -4.37 7.11 12.01
C ILE A 34 -5.00 7.85 10.84
N GLU A 35 -4.31 8.85 10.31
CA GLU A 35 -4.71 9.56 9.10
C GLU A 35 -3.98 8.98 7.90
N LEU A 36 -4.73 8.30 7.02
CA LEU A 36 -4.19 7.72 5.80
C LEU A 36 -4.38 8.66 4.62
N ARG A 37 -3.40 8.67 3.72
CA ARG A 37 -3.42 9.37 2.43
C ARG A 37 -3.45 8.36 1.30
N ILE A 38 -4.63 8.16 0.71
CA ILE A 38 -4.88 7.10 -0.26
C ILE A 38 -5.02 7.69 -1.65
N LEU A 39 -4.25 7.18 -2.60
CA LEU A 39 -4.32 7.64 -4.00
C LEU A 39 -5.49 6.99 -4.76
N THR A 40 -6.06 7.75 -5.69
CA THR A 40 -6.89 7.17 -6.75
C THR A 40 -6.01 6.43 -7.76
N GLU A 41 -6.59 5.50 -8.52
CA GLU A 41 -5.88 4.77 -9.56
C GLU A 41 -5.23 5.71 -10.60
N GLU A 42 -5.96 6.77 -11.01
CA GLU A 42 -5.45 7.80 -11.91
C GLU A 42 -4.29 8.61 -11.31
N ALA A 43 -4.33 8.90 -10.00
CA ALA A 43 -3.27 9.63 -9.31
C ALA A 43 -2.03 8.75 -9.08
N GLU A 44 -2.22 7.46 -8.86
CA GLU A 44 -1.15 6.47 -8.72
C GLU A 44 -0.36 6.34 -10.04
N GLU A 45 -1.01 6.35 -11.19
CA GLU A 45 -0.29 6.39 -12.48
C GLU A 45 0.60 7.63 -12.62
N LYS A 46 0.09 8.81 -12.21
CA LYS A 46 0.85 10.08 -12.24
C LYS A 46 2.06 9.99 -11.32
N ARG A 47 1.89 9.42 -10.11
CA ARG A 47 2.97 9.16 -9.16
C ARG A 47 4.02 8.22 -9.76
N GLN A 48 3.62 7.08 -10.34
CA GLN A 48 4.56 6.12 -10.93
C GLN A 48 5.37 6.72 -12.08
N LYS A 49 4.74 7.54 -12.94
CA LYS A 49 5.43 8.26 -14.00
C LYS A 49 6.50 9.21 -13.44
N LYS A 50 6.17 9.94 -12.36
CA LYS A 50 7.13 10.82 -11.67
C LYS A 50 8.27 10.06 -10.98
N LEU A 51 7.97 9.00 -10.24
CA LEU A 51 8.99 8.17 -9.58
C LEU A 51 9.98 7.61 -10.61
N LYS A 52 9.49 7.14 -11.77
CA LYS A 52 10.37 6.70 -12.87
C LYS A 52 11.25 7.82 -13.41
N GLN A 53 10.76 9.05 -13.49
CA GLN A 53 11.56 10.21 -13.92
C GLN A 53 12.64 10.57 -12.90
N LEU A 54 12.29 10.63 -11.61
CA LEU A 54 13.24 10.91 -10.53
C LEU A 54 14.32 9.83 -10.44
N ALA A 55 13.94 8.55 -10.54
CA ALA A 55 14.88 7.44 -10.54
C ALA A 55 15.87 7.52 -11.72
N LYS A 56 15.40 7.81 -12.95
CA LYS A 56 16.27 7.99 -14.11
C LYS A 56 17.28 9.11 -13.88
N ARG A 57 16.82 10.28 -13.43
CA ARG A 57 17.67 11.44 -13.13
C ARG A 57 18.70 11.14 -12.03
N ALA A 58 18.31 10.39 -11.00
CA ALA A 58 19.22 9.98 -9.93
C ALA A 58 20.28 8.98 -10.38
N ILE A 59 19.99 8.15 -11.40
CA ILE A 59 20.94 7.20 -11.97
C ILE A 59 21.94 7.90 -12.90
N GLU A 60 21.47 8.85 -13.71
CA GLU A 60 22.26 9.65 -14.66
C GLU A 60 23.25 10.62 -14.00
N GLU A 61 23.03 10.96 -12.71
CA GLU A 61 23.90 11.87 -11.97
C GLU A 61 25.21 11.18 -11.52
N ASP A 62 26.35 11.72 -11.95
CA ASP A 62 27.68 11.25 -11.57
C ASP A 62 28.16 11.87 -10.25
N ASN A 63 27.68 13.07 -9.90
CA ASN A 63 28.05 13.72 -8.65
C ASN A 63 27.35 13.06 -7.45
N TYR A 64 28.13 12.50 -6.53
CA TYR A 64 27.63 11.80 -5.35
C TYR A 64 26.70 12.66 -4.46
N ALA A 65 27.01 13.95 -4.28
CA ALA A 65 26.21 14.83 -3.42
C ALA A 65 24.82 15.09 -4.00
N GLU A 66 24.74 15.40 -5.30
CA GLU A 66 23.47 15.64 -6.00
C GLU A 66 22.68 14.35 -6.19
N LYS A 67 23.36 13.24 -6.49
CA LYS A 67 22.74 11.91 -6.55
C LYS A 67 22.03 11.55 -5.24
N LYS A 68 22.67 11.82 -4.10
CA LYS A 68 22.06 11.57 -2.79
C LYS A 68 20.80 12.41 -2.59
N LYS A 69 20.82 13.70 -2.93
CA LYS A 69 19.63 14.57 -2.85
C LYS A 69 18.48 14.05 -3.71
N ARG A 70 18.77 13.63 -4.96
CA ARG A 70 17.78 13.07 -5.88
C ARG A 70 17.14 11.78 -5.35
N TRP A 71 17.91 10.91 -4.71
CA TRP A 71 17.36 9.73 -4.04
C TRP A 71 16.50 10.08 -2.83
N VAL A 72 16.89 11.08 -2.03
CA VAL A 72 16.06 11.54 -0.90
C VAL A 72 14.69 12.00 -1.40
N MET A 73 14.65 12.82 -2.45
CA MET A 73 13.37 13.25 -3.03
C MET A 73 12.53 12.10 -3.60
N TYR A 74 13.18 11.11 -4.21
CA TYR A 74 12.48 9.91 -4.69
C TYR A 74 11.77 9.21 -3.53
N PHE A 75 12.49 8.98 -2.41
CA PHE A 75 11.92 8.30 -1.24
C PHE A 75 10.88 9.16 -0.53
N GLU A 76 11.09 10.48 -0.41
CA GLU A 76 10.10 11.39 0.15
C GLU A 76 8.77 11.35 -0.63
N LEU A 77 8.81 11.28 -1.96
CA LEU A 77 7.60 11.15 -2.78
C LEU A 77 6.96 9.76 -2.68
N ASP A 78 7.77 8.71 -2.57
CA ASP A 78 7.29 7.33 -2.47
C ASP A 78 6.62 7.05 -1.11
N GLU A 79 7.16 7.60 -0.03
CA GLU A 79 6.63 7.44 1.32
C GLU A 79 5.47 8.40 1.65
N LEU A 80 5.19 9.38 0.77
CA LEU A 80 4.18 10.42 1.02
C LEU A 80 2.74 9.88 1.12
N PHE A 81 2.45 8.74 0.47
CA PHE A 81 1.13 8.17 0.33
C PHE A 81 1.07 6.73 0.83
N ASP A 82 -0.01 6.39 1.51
CA ASP A 82 -0.22 5.08 2.09
C ASP A 82 -0.75 4.09 1.05
N ASN A 83 -0.11 2.92 0.96
CA ASN A 83 -0.58 1.83 0.12
C ASN A 83 -1.68 1.04 0.85
N MET A 84 -2.93 1.22 0.41
CA MET A 84 -4.09 0.57 0.99
C MET A 84 -4.71 -0.39 -0.02
N ALA A 85 -4.66 -1.69 0.29
CA ALA A 85 -5.37 -2.71 -0.47
C ALA A 85 -6.79 -2.92 0.09
N TYR A 86 -7.75 -3.24 -0.78
CA TYR A 86 -9.10 -3.58 -0.35
C TYR A 86 -9.10 -4.71 0.68
N ALA A 87 -9.86 -4.53 1.76
CA ALA A 87 -9.93 -5.47 2.87
C ALA A 87 -11.15 -6.40 2.82
N TYR A 88 -11.86 -6.49 1.68
CA TYR A 88 -13.04 -7.36 1.56
C TYR A 88 -12.72 -8.85 1.73
N ALA A 89 -11.54 -9.27 1.27
CA ALA A 89 -11.03 -10.62 1.41
C ALA A 89 -9.53 -10.57 1.63
N LEU A 90 -9.03 -11.50 2.46
CA LEU A 90 -7.61 -11.63 2.76
C LEU A 90 -7.14 -13.03 2.39
N THR A 91 -5.91 -13.13 1.91
CA THR A 91 -5.29 -14.43 1.73
C THR A 91 -4.96 -15.04 3.09
N CYS A 92 -5.00 -16.37 3.21
CA CYS A 92 -4.63 -17.07 4.46
C CYS A 92 -3.25 -16.67 4.98
N HIS A 93 -2.31 -16.37 4.07
CA HIS A 93 -0.96 -15.89 4.42
C HIS A 93 -1.00 -14.52 5.10
N LYS A 94 -1.75 -13.55 4.56
CA LYS A 94 -1.89 -12.21 5.18
C LYS A 94 -2.66 -12.26 6.50
N ALA A 95 -3.54 -13.24 6.68
CA ALA A 95 -4.30 -13.41 7.92
C ALA A 95 -3.49 -14.10 9.04
N GLN A 96 -2.25 -14.54 8.80
CA GLN A 96 -1.41 -15.17 9.82
C GLN A 96 -1.21 -14.25 11.03
N GLY A 97 -1.23 -14.83 12.24
CA GLY A 97 -1.11 -14.07 13.50
C GLY A 97 -2.37 -13.28 13.89
N SER A 98 -3.29 -13.05 12.94
CA SER A 98 -4.55 -12.36 13.20
C SER A 98 -5.58 -13.29 13.84
N SER A 99 -6.56 -12.72 14.51
CA SER A 99 -7.52 -13.46 15.32
C SER A 99 -8.90 -12.82 15.14
N ILE A 100 -9.73 -13.44 14.29
CA ILE A 100 -10.96 -12.85 13.72
C ILE A 100 -12.17 -13.58 14.31
N ASP A 101 -13.23 -12.85 14.64
CA ASP A 101 -14.42 -13.44 15.26
C ASP A 101 -15.11 -14.50 14.38
N ASN A 102 -15.44 -14.14 13.15
CA ASN A 102 -16.09 -15.01 12.18
C ASN A 102 -15.30 -15.02 10.88
N VAL A 103 -14.99 -16.22 10.36
CA VAL A 103 -14.21 -16.38 9.12
C VAL A 103 -15.04 -17.12 8.08
N PHE A 104 -15.04 -16.61 6.86
CA PHE A 104 -15.50 -17.33 5.68
C PHE A 104 -14.28 -17.81 4.90
N LEU A 105 -14.05 -19.13 4.90
CA LEU A 105 -12.90 -19.76 4.26
C LEU A 105 -13.33 -20.38 2.92
N LEU A 106 -12.88 -19.79 1.83
CA LEU A 106 -13.09 -20.32 0.48
C LEU A 106 -11.95 -21.29 0.16
N VAL A 107 -12.27 -22.54 -0.18
CA VAL A 107 -11.26 -23.57 -0.52
C VAL A 107 -11.39 -24.10 -1.94
N SER A 108 -12.34 -23.57 -2.72
CA SER A 108 -12.70 -24.03 -4.06
C SER A 108 -11.57 -23.94 -5.08
N ASP A 109 -10.57 -23.09 -4.89
CA ASP A 109 -9.43 -22.91 -5.81
C ASP A 109 -8.17 -23.70 -5.38
N MET A 110 -8.23 -24.46 -4.28
CA MET A 110 -7.06 -25.06 -3.65
C MET A 110 -6.64 -26.44 -4.20
N TYR A 111 -7.26 -26.94 -5.27
CA TYR A 111 -7.08 -28.31 -5.76
C TYR A 111 -5.62 -28.67 -6.09
N TYR A 112 -4.86 -27.73 -6.67
CA TYR A 112 -3.46 -27.94 -7.09
C TYR A 112 -2.43 -27.47 -6.06
N CYS A 113 -2.87 -27.04 -4.87
CA CYS A 113 -1.98 -26.54 -3.84
C CYS A 113 -1.33 -27.69 -3.06
N GLN A 114 0.00 -27.80 -3.13
CA GLN A 114 0.76 -28.83 -2.40
C GLN A 114 0.63 -28.66 -0.88
N ASP A 115 0.70 -27.42 -0.38
CA ASP A 115 0.60 -27.09 1.05
C ASP A 115 -0.86 -26.84 1.53
N LYS A 116 -1.87 -27.31 0.77
CA LYS A 116 -3.29 -27.03 1.06
C LYS A 116 -3.67 -27.29 2.52
N GLN A 117 -3.17 -28.37 3.11
CA GLN A 117 -3.51 -28.76 4.47
C GLN A 117 -3.02 -27.73 5.50
N LYS A 118 -1.82 -27.18 5.31
CA LYS A 118 -1.26 -26.14 6.19
C LYS A 118 -2.00 -24.82 6.03
N ILE A 119 -2.37 -24.47 4.80
CA ILE A 119 -3.09 -23.24 4.49
C ILE A 119 -4.52 -23.30 5.06
N ILE A 120 -5.22 -24.41 4.87
CA ILE A 120 -6.56 -24.63 5.43
C ILE A 120 -6.49 -24.60 6.96
N TYR A 121 -5.51 -25.29 7.56
CA TYR A 121 -5.30 -25.24 9.02
C TYR A 121 -5.07 -23.81 9.52
N THR A 122 -4.24 -23.04 8.82
CA THR A 122 -3.98 -21.63 9.16
C THR A 122 -5.28 -20.82 9.10
N GLY A 123 -6.08 -20.96 8.03
CA GLY A 123 -7.36 -20.28 7.86
C GLY A 123 -8.38 -20.66 8.94
N LEU A 124 -8.56 -21.96 9.21
CA LEU A 124 -9.46 -22.47 10.25
C LEU A 124 -9.11 -21.91 11.63
N THR A 125 -7.82 -21.87 11.97
CA THR A 125 -7.36 -21.39 13.28
C THR A 125 -7.41 -19.87 13.44
N ARG A 126 -7.77 -19.11 12.38
CA ARG A 126 -7.99 -17.65 12.52
C ARG A 126 -9.33 -17.34 13.18
N ALA A 127 -10.31 -18.24 13.09
CA ALA A 127 -11.66 -18.03 13.62
C ALA A 127 -11.71 -18.22 15.14
N LYS A 128 -12.17 -17.21 15.87
CA LYS A 128 -12.39 -17.28 17.33
C LYS A 128 -13.74 -17.92 17.68
N LYS A 129 -14.79 -17.63 16.91
CA LYS A 129 -16.16 -18.07 17.20
C LYS A 129 -16.66 -19.08 16.18
N CYS A 130 -16.70 -18.69 14.90
CA CYS A 130 -17.25 -19.53 13.84
C CYS A 130 -16.43 -19.46 12.56
N CYS A 131 -16.31 -20.59 11.87
CA CYS A 131 -15.70 -20.69 10.55
C CYS A 131 -16.68 -21.35 9.58
N TYR A 132 -17.00 -20.65 8.49
CA TYR A 132 -17.84 -21.14 7.40
C TYR A 132 -16.94 -21.52 6.24
N VAL A 133 -16.99 -22.76 5.79
CA VAL A 133 -16.17 -23.27 4.68
C VAL A 133 -17.04 -23.40 3.43
N GLY A 134 -16.58 -22.83 2.32
CA GLY A 134 -17.24 -22.85 1.01
C GLY A 134 -16.35 -23.34 -0.12
#